data_AF-A0A9D0ZEC1-F1
#
_entry.id   AF-A0A9D0ZEC1-F1
#
_cell.length_a   1.000
_cell.length_b   1.000
_cell.length_c   1.000
_cell.angle_alpha   90.00
_cell.angle_beta   90.00
_cell.angle_gamma   90.00
#
_symmetry.space_group_name_H-M   'P 1'
#
loop_
_entity.id
_entity.type
_entity.pdbx_description
1 polymer ?
#
loop_
_entity_poly.entity_id
_entity_poly.type
_entity_poly.pdbx_seq_one_letter_code
_entity_poly.pdbx_strand_id
1 'polypeptide(L)'
;MKSVIIKPQKTGRGSAVEYMEYLEKLIPEKDSLKIVKSEAAKFHKTHSSDECCKMGCELYQSDNFQIQEVGVLLLGYASHENAEALSFLKNTVSLHESWKVQEVLAMAFDNHCRLSGYEASLPVIKEWLGSGCANVRRAASEGLRVWTSRPYFKDNPRAAIDMLAALKSDESEYVRKSIGNALRDISRKHGGLVAEELGTWDLSSRKTLQVYKLAAAFIGSPARPGWQGMGNRREK
;
A
#
# COMPACT_ATOMS: atom_id res chain seq x y z
N MET A 1 18.15 30.60 40.40
CA MET A 1 18.10 30.38 38.93
C MET A 1 18.88 29.11 38.63
N LYS A 2 18.21 27.99 38.30
CA LYS A 2 18.89 26.76 37.90
C LYS A 2 19.11 26.83 36.39
N SER A 3 20.37 26.85 35.98
CA SER A 3 20.82 26.78 34.59
C SER A 3 20.35 25.46 33.96
N VAL A 4 19.41 25.55 33.04
CA VAL A 4 19.01 24.45 32.16
C VAL A 4 20.12 24.27 31.13
N ILE A 5 20.89 23.19 31.28
CA ILE A 5 21.85 22.78 30.26
C ILE A 5 21.04 22.16 29.12
N ILE A 6 20.79 22.96 28.09
CA ILE A 6 20.26 22.47 26.82
C ILE A 6 21.37 21.62 26.19
N LYS A 7 21.17 20.29 26.15
CA LYS A 7 22.06 19.40 25.40
C LYS A 7 21.95 19.75 23.90
N PRO A 8 23.06 19.80 23.15
CA PRO A 8 23.02 20.13 21.74
C PRO A 8 22.30 19.01 20.98
N GLN A 9 21.24 19.36 20.25
CA GLN A 9 20.68 18.47 19.24
C GLN A 9 21.72 18.29 18.14
N LYS A 10 22.19 17.05 17.95
CA LYS A 10 23.08 16.71 16.84
C LYS A 10 22.32 16.91 15.54
N THR A 11 22.86 17.78 14.71
CA THR A 11 22.37 18.14 13.38
C THR A 11 22.44 16.95 12.42
N GLY A 12 21.29 16.31 12.17
CA GLY A 12 20.70 15.98 10.88
C GLY A 12 21.42 15.20 9.76
N ARG A 13 22.75 15.04 9.73
CA ARG A 13 23.46 14.28 8.67
C ARG A 13 24.27 13.11 9.24
N GLY A 14 24.84 13.31 10.44
CA GLY A 14 25.52 12.22 11.16
C GLY A 14 24.57 11.10 11.59
N SER A 15 23.33 11.42 11.95
CA SER A 15 22.33 10.44 12.36
C SER A 15 21.87 9.52 11.21
N ALA A 16 21.91 10.01 9.98
CA ALA A 16 21.47 9.27 8.80
C ALA A 16 22.54 8.28 8.33
N VAL A 17 23.80 8.72 8.28
CA VAL A 17 24.94 7.84 7.99
C VAL A 17 25.03 6.73 9.04
N GLU A 18 24.93 7.07 10.32
CA GLU A 18 24.91 6.08 11.41
C GLU A 18 23.76 5.06 11.26
N TYR A 19 22.56 5.51 10.84
CA TYR A 19 21.43 4.62 10.62
C TYR A 19 21.59 3.75 9.37
N MET A 20 22.13 4.29 8.28
CA MET A 20 22.45 3.51 7.07
C MET A 20 23.47 2.41 7.38
N GLU A 21 24.57 2.72 8.07
CA GLU A 21 25.58 1.73 8.47
C GLU A 21 24.99 0.64 9.37
N TYR A 22 24.05 1.01 10.25
CA TYR A 22 23.30 0.06 11.05
C TYR A 22 22.44 -0.87 10.17
N LEU A 23 21.69 -0.31 9.21
CA LEU A 23 20.85 -1.08 8.29
C LEU A 23 21.68 -1.99 7.38
N GLU A 24 22.84 -1.54 6.90
CA GLU A 24 23.76 -2.35 6.08
C GLU A 24 24.26 -3.59 6.84
N LYS A 25 24.55 -3.45 8.14
CA LYS A 25 24.97 -4.57 8.99
C LYS A 25 23.82 -5.51 9.35
N LEU A 26 22.62 -4.96 9.51
CA LEU A 26 21.44 -5.72 9.95
C LEU A 26 20.76 -6.46 8.80
N ILE A 27 20.59 -5.79 7.67
CA ILE A 27 19.84 -6.32 6.53
C ILE A 27 20.75 -7.28 5.77
N PRO A 28 20.39 -8.57 5.66
CA PRO A 28 21.19 -9.53 4.94
C PRO A 28 21.22 -9.21 3.43
N GLU A 29 22.24 -9.72 2.73
CA GLU A 29 22.31 -9.63 1.27
C GLU A 29 21.08 -10.26 0.59
N LYS A 30 20.53 -11.32 1.21
CA LYS A 30 19.28 -11.92 0.77
C LYS A 30 18.10 -11.06 1.20
N ASP A 31 17.21 -10.81 0.24
CA ASP A 31 15.97 -10.06 0.43
C ASP A 31 15.17 -10.47 1.68
N SER A 32 14.89 -9.49 2.54
CA SER A 32 14.14 -9.65 3.80
C SER A 32 13.18 -8.49 4.05
N LEU A 33 12.05 -8.48 3.33
CA LEU A 33 10.94 -7.53 3.54
C LEU A 33 10.44 -7.47 5.01
N LYS A 34 10.58 -8.56 5.78
CA LYS A 34 10.23 -8.58 7.21
C LYS A 34 11.10 -7.62 8.02
N ILE A 35 12.41 -7.61 7.77
CA ILE A 35 13.34 -6.71 8.47
C ILE A 35 13.09 -5.28 8.02
N VAL A 36 12.98 -5.04 6.71
CA VAL A 36 12.65 -3.73 6.13
C VAL A 36 11.43 -3.09 6.80
N LYS A 37 10.32 -3.84 6.89
CA LYS A 37 9.09 -3.38 7.57
C LYS A 37 9.28 -3.15 9.06
N SER A 38 10.00 -4.05 9.74
CA SER A 38 10.29 -3.95 11.17
C SER A 38 11.05 -2.66 11.48
N GLU A 39 12.11 -2.37 10.74
CA GLU A 39 12.97 -1.21 11.01
C GLU A 39 12.27 0.11 10.69
N ALA A 40 11.58 0.20 9.55
CA ALA A 40 10.79 1.39 9.22
C ALA A 40 9.73 1.67 10.30
N ALA A 41 9.03 0.63 10.78
CA ALA A 41 8.02 0.77 11.83
C ALA A 41 8.63 1.15 13.19
N LYS A 42 9.82 0.65 13.54
CA LYS A 42 10.52 1.03 14.77
C LYS A 42 10.93 2.49 14.73
N PHE A 43 11.53 2.94 13.62
CA PHE A 43 11.97 4.32 13.45
C PHE A 43 10.77 5.28 13.55
N HIS A 44 9.68 5.01 12.83
CA HIS A 44 8.47 5.82 12.88
C HIS A 44 7.86 5.94 14.28
N LYS A 45 7.95 4.91 15.13
CA LYS A 45 7.39 4.97 16.49
C LYS A 45 8.10 5.95 17.42
N THR A 46 9.33 6.35 17.10
CA THR A 46 10.16 7.18 17.98
C THR A 46 10.55 8.51 17.35
N HIS A 47 10.07 8.81 16.15
CA HIS A 47 10.40 10.02 15.39
C HIS A 47 9.14 10.67 14.84
N SER A 48 9.21 11.99 14.66
CA SER A 48 8.15 12.78 14.04
C SER A 48 7.98 12.48 12.54
N SER A 49 6.87 12.94 11.97
CA SER A 49 6.61 12.84 10.53
C SER A 49 7.70 13.52 9.69
N ASP A 50 8.17 14.70 10.10
CA ASP A 50 9.24 15.42 9.39
C ASP A 50 10.59 14.70 9.45
N GLU A 51 10.93 14.12 10.60
CA GLU A 51 12.13 13.28 10.74
C GLU A 51 12.02 12.00 9.89
N CYS A 52 10.85 11.38 9.83
CA CYS A 52 10.59 10.24 8.95
C CYS A 52 10.70 10.62 7.47
N CYS A 53 10.15 11.78 7.07
CA CYS A 53 10.25 12.27 5.70
C CYS A 53 11.71 12.50 5.32
N LYS A 54 12.45 13.23 6.16
CA LYS A 54 13.86 13.52 5.92
C LYS A 54 14.70 12.24 5.81
N MET A 55 14.60 11.36 6.81
CA MET A 55 15.32 10.08 6.78
C MET A 55 14.91 9.24 5.58
N GLY A 56 13.62 9.22 5.25
CA GLY A 56 13.10 8.50 4.09
C GLY A 56 13.73 8.94 2.78
N CYS A 57 13.83 10.25 2.56
CA CYS A 57 14.51 10.83 1.40
C CYS A 57 16.00 10.47 1.35
N GLU A 58 16.70 10.49 2.49
CA GLU A 58 18.13 10.16 2.58
C GLU A 58 18.38 8.67 2.31
N LEU A 59 17.62 7.76 2.95
CA LEU A 59 17.73 6.31 2.73
C LEU A 59 17.42 5.91 1.28
N TYR A 60 16.49 6.62 0.63
CA TYR A 60 16.15 6.37 -0.78
C TYR A 60 17.32 6.63 -1.74
N GLN A 61 18.33 7.42 -1.35
CA GLN A 61 19.53 7.64 -2.16
C GLN A 61 20.57 6.51 -2.04
N SER A 62 20.33 5.50 -1.19
CA SER A 62 21.26 4.38 -1.03
C SER A 62 21.34 3.52 -2.29
N ASP A 63 22.52 2.96 -2.56
CA ASP A 63 22.72 1.93 -3.60
C ASP A 63 22.13 0.56 -3.18
N ASN A 64 21.75 0.40 -1.90
CA ASN A 64 21.14 -0.81 -1.39
C ASN A 64 19.61 -0.73 -1.49
N PHE A 65 19.02 -1.54 -2.38
CA PHE A 65 17.58 -1.52 -2.63
C PHE A 65 16.73 -1.79 -1.37
N GLN A 66 17.21 -2.59 -0.42
CA GLN A 66 16.44 -2.85 0.82
C GLN A 66 16.47 -1.64 1.76
N ILE A 67 17.55 -0.84 1.73
CA ILE A 67 17.60 0.44 2.45
C ILE A 67 16.68 1.46 1.78
N GLN A 68 16.65 1.49 0.44
CA GLN A 68 15.66 2.30 -0.29
C GLN A 68 14.24 1.94 0.12
N GLU A 69 13.91 0.64 0.25
CA GLU A 69 12.60 0.18 0.70
C GLU A 69 12.25 0.64 2.12
N VAL A 70 13.22 0.66 3.05
CA VAL A 70 13.02 1.28 4.38
C VAL A 70 12.66 2.76 4.20
N GLY A 71 13.40 3.48 3.35
CA GLY A 71 13.13 4.88 3.05
C GLY A 71 11.72 5.13 2.50
N VAL A 72 11.28 4.31 1.56
CA VAL A 72 9.91 4.38 0.98
C VAL A 72 8.85 4.15 2.05
N LEU A 73 9.04 3.21 2.98
CA LEU A 73 8.10 3.00 4.07
C LEU A 73 8.05 4.18 5.05
N LEU A 74 9.20 4.80 5.36
CA LEU A 74 9.26 6.01 6.20
C LEU A 74 8.50 7.18 5.57
N LEU A 75 8.66 7.39 4.26
CA LEU A 75 7.87 8.36 3.50
C LEU A 75 6.37 8.03 3.56
N GLY A 76 6.01 6.73 3.47
CA GLY A 76 4.63 6.26 3.66
C GLY A 76 4.05 6.64 5.02
N TYR A 77 4.83 6.49 6.09
CA TYR A 77 4.41 6.91 7.43
C TYR A 77 4.28 8.43 7.56
N ALA A 78 5.19 9.20 6.96
CA ALA A 78 5.17 10.67 7.03
C ALA A 78 4.05 11.31 6.18
N SER A 79 3.70 10.68 5.06
CA SER A 79 2.86 11.28 4.01
C SER A 79 1.45 11.74 4.40
N HIS A 80 0.94 11.32 5.56
CA HIS A 80 -0.38 11.76 6.05
C HIS A 80 -0.37 13.21 6.60
N GLU A 81 0.79 13.68 7.08
CA GLU A 81 1.00 15.03 7.62
C GLU A 81 1.96 15.86 6.77
N ASN A 82 2.72 15.21 5.88
CA ASN A 82 3.74 15.84 5.07
C ASN A 82 3.46 15.66 3.57
N ALA A 83 3.04 16.73 2.90
CA ALA A 83 2.69 16.72 1.48
C ALA A 83 3.89 16.47 0.56
N GLU A 84 5.11 16.85 0.99
CA GLU A 84 6.33 16.57 0.24
C GLU A 84 6.62 15.07 0.21
N ALA A 85 6.43 14.36 1.33
CA ALA A 85 6.56 12.91 1.37
C ALA A 85 5.57 12.21 0.43
N LEU A 86 4.30 12.63 0.41
CA LEU A 86 3.30 12.08 -0.51
C LEU A 86 3.66 12.35 -1.97
N SER A 87 4.12 13.58 -2.26
CA SER A 87 4.58 13.97 -3.59
C SER A 87 5.79 13.16 -4.03
N PHE A 88 6.75 12.90 -3.14
CA PHE A 88 7.94 12.09 -3.41
C PHE A 88 7.56 10.64 -3.75
N LEU A 89 6.64 10.03 -2.98
CA LEU A 89 6.12 8.70 -3.30
C LEU A 89 5.48 8.67 -4.70
N LYS A 90 4.65 9.67 -5.01
CA LYS A 90 3.90 9.75 -6.27
C LYS A 90 4.79 10.03 -7.48
N ASN A 91 5.73 10.96 -7.36
CA ASN A 91 6.45 11.54 -8.50
C ASN A 91 7.88 11.03 -8.65
N THR A 92 8.46 10.46 -7.59
CA THR A 92 9.84 9.94 -7.60
C THR A 92 9.84 8.43 -7.47
N VAL A 93 9.27 7.88 -6.39
CA VAL A 93 9.29 6.42 -6.14
C VAL A 93 8.52 5.64 -7.21
N SER A 94 7.43 6.20 -7.74
CA SER A 94 6.66 5.57 -8.82
C SER A 94 7.44 5.40 -10.13
N LEU A 95 8.57 6.09 -10.30
CA LEU A 95 9.44 5.97 -11.46
C LEU A 95 10.56 4.94 -11.25
N HIS A 96 10.68 4.36 -10.05
CA HIS A 96 11.73 3.39 -9.74
C HIS A 96 11.60 2.10 -10.57
N GLU A 97 12.70 1.60 -11.11
CA GLU A 97 12.70 0.45 -12.04
C GLU A 97 12.46 -0.90 -11.34
N SER A 98 12.86 -1.04 -10.08
CA SER A 98 12.68 -2.27 -9.31
C SER A 98 11.21 -2.52 -8.97
N TRP A 99 10.67 -3.65 -9.44
CA TRP A 99 9.34 -4.11 -9.09
C TRP A 99 9.16 -4.31 -7.57
N LYS A 100 10.21 -4.64 -6.83
CA LYS A 100 10.15 -4.80 -5.37
C LYS A 100 9.88 -3.47 -4.67
N VAL A 101 10.57 -2.41 -5.11
CA VAL A 101 10.31 -1.05 -4.62
C VAL A 101 8.89 -0.60 -4.98
N GLN A 102 8.35 -1.01 -6.14
CA GLN A 102 6.95 -0.76 -6.50
C GLN A 102 5.94 -1.52 -5.62
N GLU A 103 6.30 -2.71 -5.08
CA GLU A 103 5.50 -3.36 -4.03
C GLU A 103 5.52 -2.56 -2.73
N VAL A 104 6.69 -2.03 -2.35
CA VAL A 104 6.83 -1.23 -1.15
C VAL A 104 6.13 0.12 -1.27
N LEU A 105 6.09 0.72 -2.47
CA LEU A 105 5.29 1.91 -2.75
C LEU A 105 3.79 1.67 -2.50
N ALA A 106 3.26 0.52 -2.91
CA ALA A 106 1.87 0.15 -2.63
C ALA A 106 1.61 0.04 -1.12
N MET A 107 2.56 -0.51 -0.36
CA MET A 107 2.48 -0.59 1.11
C MET A 107 2.60 0.79 1.78
N ALA A 108 3.46 1.66 1.26
CA ALA A 108 3.58 3.04 1.72
C ALA A 108 2.29 3.83 1.49
N PHE A 109 1.62 3.61 0.36
CA PHE A 109 0.32 4.20 0.08
C PHE A 109 -0.80 3.69 1.02
N ASP A 110 -0.80 2.41 1.37
CA ASP A 110 -1.72 1.88 2.40
C ASP A 110 -1.43 2.49 3.78
N ASN A 111 -0.14 2.71 4.13
CA ASN A 111 0.23 3.42 5.36
C ASN A 111 -0.30 4.86 5.38
N HIS A 112 -0.19 5.60 4.28
CA HIS A 112 -0.79 6.93 4.12
C HIS A 112 -2.29 6.88 4.44
N CYS A 113 -3.02 5.97 3.79
CA CYS A 113 -4.47 5.86 3.94
C CYS A 113 -4.87 5.42 5.35
N ARG A 114 -4.09 4.53 5.96
CA ARG A 114 -4.32 4.03 7.32
C ARG A 114 -4.16 5.12 8.38
N LEU A 115 -3.13 5.98 8.24
CA LEU A 115 -2.85 7.05 9.20
C LEU A 115 -3.78 8.26 9.00
N SER A 116 -4.10 8.63 7.76
CA SER A 116 -5.06 9.69 7.45
C SER A 116 -6.51 9.30 7.75
N GLY A 117 -6.81 8.00 7.71
CA GLY A 117 -8.16 7.44 7.68
C GLY A 117 -8.63 7.22 6.24
N TYR A 118 -9.14 6.01 5.95
CA TYR A 118 -9.47 5.59 4.58
C TYR A 118 -10.58 6.43 3.94
N GLU A 119 -11.58 6.88 4.70
CA GLU A 119 -12.63 7.79 4.22
C GLU A 119 -12.06 9.18 3.90
N ALA A 120 -11.23 9.73 4.79
CA ALA A 120 -10.55 11.01 4.55
C ALA A 120 -9.59 10.93 3.35
N SER A 121 -9.08 9.73 3.05
CA SER A 121 -8.15 9.49 1.94
C SER A 121 -8.84 9.30 0.59
N LEU A 122 -10.18 9.29 0.49
CA LEU A 122 -10.89 9.08 -0.77
C LEU A 122 -10.46 10.05 -1.90
N PRO A 123 -10.22 11.35 -1.66
CA PRO A 123 -9.71 12.25 -2.69
C PRO A 123 -8.36 11.80 -3.23
N VAL A 124 -7.41 11.46 -2.35
CA VAL A 124 -6.06 11.01 -2.73
C VAL A 124 -6.09 9.65 -3.44
N ILE A 125 -6.94 8.72 -2.98
CA ILE A 125 -7.15 7.43 -3.63
C ILE A 125 -7.64 7.62 -5.06
N LYS A 126 -8.66 8.46 -5.27
CA LYS A 126 -9.19 8.78 -6.61
C LYS A 126 -8.13 9.46 -7.48
N GLU A 127 -7.36 10.38 -6.91
CA GLU A 127 -6.28 11.06 -7.62
C GLU A 127 -5.20 10.08 -8.08
N TRP A 128 -4.77 9.15 -7.22
CA TRP A 128 -3.76 8.14 -7.58
C TRP A 128 -4.29 7.15 -8.62
N LEU A 129 -5.52 6.68 -8.49
CA LEU A 129 -6.18 5.85 -9.50
C LEU A 129 -6.37 6.59 -10.84
N GLY A 130 -6.51 7.91 -10.82
CA GLY A 130 -6.60 8.75 -12.03
C GLY A 130 -5.24 9.20 -12.60
N SER A 131 -4.12 8.79 -12.02
CA SER A 131 -2.79 9.24 -12.43
C SER A 131 -2.41 8.80 -13.84
N GLY A 132 -1.66 9.63 -14.58
CA GLY A 132 -1.07 9.24 -15.86
C GLY A 132 0.00 8.14 -15.73
N CYS A 133 0.62 7.99 -14.55
CA CYS A 133 1.64 6.97 -14.28
C CYS A 133 0.99 5.64 -13.86
N ALA A 134 1.28 4.56 -14.61
CA ALA A 134 0.74 3.22 -14.33
C ALA A 134 1.16 2.68 -12.95
N ASN A 135 2.38 2.99 -12.50
CA ASN A 135 2.87 2.54 -11.19
C ASN A 135 2.11 3.23 -10.05
N VAL A 136 1.73 4.50 -10.20
CA VAL A 136 0.89 5.22 -9.21
C VAL A 136 -0.51 4.58 -9.13
N ARG A 137 -1.15 4.34 -10.29
CA ARG A 137 -2.47 3.68 -10.33
C ARG A 137 -2.41 2.30 -9.68
N ARG A 138 -1.36 1.53 -9.99
CA ARG A 138 -1.14 0.20 -9.41
C ARG A 138 -0.89 0.26 -7.91
N ALA A 139 -0.09 1.21 -7.43
CA ALA A 139 0.20 1.35 -6.00
C ALA A 139 -1.10 1.56 -5.20
N ALA A 140 -2.02 2.38 -5.71
CA ALA A 140 -3.34 2.55 -5.10
C ALA A 140 -4.22 1.29 -5.21
N SER A 141 -4.32 0.68 -6.39
CA SER A 141 -5.17 -0.51 -6.56
C SER A 141 -4.68 -1.72 -5.78
N GLU A 142 -3.36 -1.91 -5.68
CA GLU A 142 -2.75 -3.04 -5.00
C GLU A 142 -2.61 -2.80 -3.49
N GLY A 143 -2.17 -1.62 -3.07
CA GLY A 143 -1.82 -1.33 -1.68
C GLY A 143 -3.00 -1.53 -0.73
N LEU A 144 -4.20 -1.20 -1.19
CA LEU A 144 -5.43 -1.32 -0.41
C LEU A 144 -6.00 -2.75 -0.39
N ARG A 145 -5.41 -3.71 -1.11
CA ARG A 145 -5.92 -5.10 -1.11
C ARG A 145 -5.77 -5.75 0.27
N VAL A 146 -6.76 -6.51 0.75
CA VAL A 146 -8.15 -6.62 0.25
C VAL A 146 -8.92 -5.34 0.63
N TRP A 147 -9.48 -4.62 -0.34
CA TRP A 147 -10.09 -3.30 -0.10
C TRP A 147 -11.17 -3.34 0.99
N THR A 148 -12.09 -4.31 0.93
CA THR A 148 -13.18 -4.49 1.89
C THR A 148 -12.76 -5.04 3.26
N SER A 149 -11.45 -5.20 3.50
CA SER A 149 -10.90 -5.42 4.85
C SER A 149 -10.48 -4.12 5.54
N ARG A 150 -10.37 -3.01 4.78
CA ARG A 150 -10.01 -1.71 5.32
C ARG A 150 -11.24 -1.01 5.93
N PRO A 151 -11.07 -0.19 6.98
CA PRO A 151 -12.10 0.74 7.44
C PRO A 151 -12.71 1.54 6.29
N TYR A 152 -13.94 2.03 6.47
CA TYR A 152 -14.80 2.61 5.43
C TYR A 152 -15.24 1.61 4.35
N PHE A 153 -14.32 0.99 3.62
CA PHE A 153 -14.64 0.07 2.52
C PHE A 153 -15.28 -1.25 3.00
N LYS A 154 -15.00 -1.67 4.23
CA LYS A 154 -15.67 -2.80 4.88
C LYS A 154 -17.18 -2.62 4.95
N ASP A 155 -17.62 -1.40 5.27
CA ASP A 155 -19.04 -1.06 5.44
C ASP A 155 -19.64 -0.49 4.14
N ASN A 156 -18.78 -0.01 3.23
CA ASN A 156 -19.14 0.55 1.92
C ASN A 156 -18.47 -0.22 0.76
N PRO A 157 -18.74 -1.53 0.57
CA PRO A 157 -18.05 -2.34 -0.44
C PRO A 157 -18.30 -1.86 -1.87
N ARG A 158 -19.46 -1.27 -2.16
CA ARG A 158 -19.78 -0.68 -3.48
C ARG A 158 -18.80 0.43 -3.84
N ALA A 159 -18.38 1.27 -2.89
CA ALA A 159 -17.42 2.34 -3.16
C ALA A 159 -16.07 1.81 -3.65
N ALA A 160 -15.59 0.69 -3.10
CA ALA A 160 -14.36 0.04 -3.59
C ALA A 160 -14.56 -0.58 -4.99
N ILE A 161 -15.70 -1.24 -5.21
CA ILE A 161 -16.03 -1.87 -6.49
C ILE A 161 -16.08 -0.82 -7.60
N ASP A 162 -16.78 0.30 -7.39
CA ASP A 162 -16.96 1.36 -8.39
C ASP A 162 -15.60 1.99 -8.78
N MET A 163 -14.75 2.28 -7.78
CA MET A 163 -13.41 2.83 -8.03
C MET A 163 -12.52 1.88 -8.83
N LEU A 164 -12.54 0.58 -8.51
CA LEU A 164 -11.75 -0.42 -9.22
C LEU A 164 -12.31 -0.68 -10.64
N ALA A 165 -13.62 -0.78 -10.78
CA ALA A 165 -14.30 -1.06 -12.05
C ALA A 165 -14.17 0.08 -13.07
N ALA A 166 -13.97 1.32 -12.61
CA ALA A 166 -13.64 2.44 -13.47
C ALA A 166 -12.34 2.20 -14.27
N LEU A 167 -11.41 1.38 -13.76
CA LEU A 167 -10.13 1.05 -14.40
C LEU A 167 -10.15 -0.32 -15.12
N LYS A 168 -11.32 -0.92 -15.36
CA LYS A 168 -11.45 -2.24 -16.00
C LYS A 168 -10.81 -2.37 -17.39
N SER A 169 -10.61 -1.24 -18.07
CA SER A 169 -10.01 -1.19 -19.41
C SER A 169 -8.67 -0.46 -19.43
N ASP A 170 -8.00 -0.32 -18.29
CA ASP A 170 -6.70 0.38 -18.17
C ASP A 170 -5.71 -0.05 -19.26
N GLU A 171 -4.92 0.89 -19.79
CA GLU A 171 -3.92 0.60 -20.83
C GLU A 171 -2.83 -0.36 -20.35
N SER A 172 -2.46 -0.28 -19.07
CA SER A 172 -1.40 -1.09 -18.48
C SER A 172 -1.91 -2.46 -18.04
N GLU A 173 -1.33 -3.53 -18.58
CA GLU A 173 -1.61 -4.89 -18.12
C GLU A 173 -1.32 -5.08 -16.63
N TYR A 174 -0.28 -4.41 -16.14
CA TYR A 174 0.12 -4.44 -14.73
C TYR A 174 -0.99 -3.91 -13.83
N VAL A 175 -1.61 -2.78 -14.20
CA VAL A 175 -2.76 -2.22 -13.48
C VAL A 175 -3.96 -3.15 -13.60
N ARG A 176 -4.30 -3.62 -14.81
CA ARG A 176 -5.44 -4.53 -15.04
C ARG A 176 -5.36 -5.80 -14.19
N LYS A 177 -4.18 -6.39 -14.01
CA LYS A 177 -3.97 -7.54 -13.11
C LYS A 177 -4.30 -7.20 -11.65
N SER A 178 -3.86 -6.03 -11.17
CA SER A 178 -4.16 -5.57 -9.82
C SER A 178 -5.66 -5.33 -9.63
N ILE A 179 -6.33 -4.63 -10.57
CA ILE A 179 -7.78 -4.39 -10.56
C ILE A 179 -8.57 -5.70 -10.52
N GLY A 180 -8.25 -6.63 -11.42
CA GLY A 180 -8.94 -7.93 -11.50
C GLY A 180 -8.77 -8.75 -10.22
N ASN A 181 -7.56 -8.76 -9.64
CA ASN A 181 -7.31 -9.45 -8.38
C ASN A 181 -7.97 -8.76 -7.18
N ALA A 182 -8.03 -7.42 -7.15
CA ALA A 182 -8.72 -6.67 -6.10
C ALA A 182 -10.23 -6.97 -6.11
N LEU A 183 -10.87 -6.95 -7.28
CA LEU A 183 -12.27 -7.35 -7.44
C LEU A 183 -12.50 -8.82 -7.07
N ARG A 184 -11.57 -9.71 -7.44
CA ARG A 184 -11.62 -11.13 -7.04
C ARG A 184 -11.52 -11.30 -5.52
N ASP A 185 -10.72 -10.50 -4.84
CA ASP A 185 -10.61 -10.57 -3.38
C ASP A 185 -11.92 -10.11 -2.72
N ILE A 186 -12.56 -9.06 -3.26
CA ILE A 186 -13.87 -8.57 -2.81
C ILE A 186 -14.97 -9.63 -3.04
N SER A 187 -14.96 -10.32 -4.20
CA SER A 187 -16.01 -11.28 -4.58
C SER A 187 -16.11 -12.48 -3.63
N ARG A 188 -15.03 -12.81 -2.89
CA ARG A 188 -15.06 -13.87 -1.86
C ARG A 188 -16.07 -13.63 -0.75
N LYS A 189 -16.35 -12.35 -0.42
CA LYS A 189 -17.32 -11.97 0.62
C LYS A 189 -18.53 -11.23 0.06
N HIS A 190 -18.34 -10.46 -1.00
CA HIS A 190 -19.37 -9.61 -1.61
C HIS A 190 -19.66 -10.04 -3.06
N GLY A 191 -19.75 -11.35 -3.30
CA GLY A 191 -19.89 -11.94 -4.63
C GLY A 191 -21.08 -11.41 -5.42
N GLY A 192 -22.23 -11.18 -4.76
CA GLY A 192 -23.41 -10.59 -5.41
C GLY A 192 -23.17 -9.19 -5.98
N LEU A 193 -22.50 -8.30 -5.22
CA LEU A 193 -22.20 -6.94 -5.67
C LEU A 193 -21.20 -6.92 -6.83
N VAL A 194 -20.19 -7.81 -6.78
CA VAL A 194 -19.22 -7.93 -7.89
C VAL A 194 -19.89 -8.54 -9.12
N ALA A 195 -20.76 -9.54 -8.97
CA ALA A 195 -21.50 -10.14 -10.08
C ALA A 195 -22.42 -9.14 -10.78
N GLU A 196 -23.12 -8.30 -10.00
CA GLU A 196 -23.93 -7.21 -10.53
C GLU A 196 -23.08 -6.23 -11.35
N GLU A 197 -21.96 -5.76 -10.79
CA GLU A 197 -21.04 -4.86 -11.51
C GLU A 197 -20.53 -5.49 -12.81
N LEU A 198 -20.00 -6.71 -12.74
CA LEU A 198 -19.47 -7.41 -13.91
C LEU A 198 -20.54 -7.70 -14.98
N GLY A 199 -21.80 -7.87 -14.58
CA GLY A 199 -22.93 -8.06 -15.49
C GLY A 199 -23.22 -6.85 -16.38
N THR A 200 -22.69 -5.67 -16.03
CA THR A 200 -22.85 -4.45 -16.83
C THR A 200 -21.75 -4.26 -17.89
N TRP A 201 -20.69 -5.08 -17.87
CA TRP A 201 -19.50 -4.83 -18.68
C TRP A 201 -19.65 -5.29 -20.13
N ASP A 202 -19.30 -4.43 -21.08
CA ASP A 202 -19.00 -4.85 -22.45
C ASP A 202 -17.63 -5.55 -22.52
N LEU A 203 -17.65 -6.80 -22.96
CA LEU A 203 -16.47 -7.68 -23.04
C LEU A 203 -15.85 -7.72 -24.44
N SER A 204 -16.29 -6.86 -25.37
CA SER A 204 -15.71 -6.73 -26.71
C SER A 204 -14.21 -6.38 -26.69
N SER A 205 -13.78 -5.59 -25.69
CA SER A 205 -12.39 -5.20 -25.48
C SER A 205 -11.58 -6.30 -24.80
N ARG A 206 -10.44 -6.68 -25.39
CA ARG A 206 -9.46 -7.61 -24.78
C ARG A 206 -8.99 -7.16 -23.39
N LYS A 207 -8.92 -5.85 -23.14
CA LYS A 207 -8.52 -5.27 -21.86
C LYS A 207 -9.57 -5.55 -20.79
N THR A 208 -10.83 -5.22 -21.08
CA THR A 208 -11.96 -5.49 -20.17
C THR A 208 -12.13 -6.98 -19.91
N LEU A 209 -12.03 -7.80 -20.97
CA LEU A 209 -12.12 -9.26 -20.86
C LEU A 209 -11.04 -9.84 -19.95
N GLN A 210 -9.81 -9.30 -19.96
CA GLN A 210 -8.74 -9.72 -19.06
C GLN A 210 -9.10 -9.49 -17.59
N VAL A 211 -9.59 -8.29 -17.26
CA VAL A 211 -9.99 -7.95 -15.88
C VAL A 211 -11.17 -8.80 -15.45
N TYR A 212 -12.18 -8.95 -16.32
CA TYR A 212 -13.36 -9.77 -16.07
C TYR A 212 -12.98 -11.21 -15.69
N LYS A 213 -12.10 -11.86 -16.47
CA LYS A 213 -11.65 -13.24 -16.21
C LYS A 213 -11.01 -13.42 -14.83
N LEU A 214 -10.26 -12.42 -14.36
CA LEU A 214 -9.66 -12.44 -13.02
C LEU A 214 -10.72 -12.25 -11.94
N ALA A 215 -11.57 -11.24 -12.08
CA ALA A 215 -12.59 -10.88 -11.09
C ALA A 215 -13.67 -11.97 -10.92
N ALA A 216 -14.08 -12.59 -12.02
CA ALA A 216 -15.16 -13.58 -12.06
C ALA A 216 -14.76 -14.98 -11.56
N ALA A 217 -13.50 -15.21 -11.18
CA ALA A 217 -12.98 -16.55 -10.87
C ALA A 217 -13.75 -17.32 -9.77
N PHE A 218 -14.47 -16.61 -8.88
CA PHE A 218 -15.28 -17.22 -7.82
C PHE A 218 -16.78 -16.95 -7.95
N ILE A 219 -17.21 -16.24 -8.98
CA ILE A 219 -18.62 -15.89 -9.18
C ILE A 219 -19.34 -17.11 -9.75
N GLY A 220 -20.41 -17.56 -9.09
CA GLY A 220 -21.16 -18.77 -9.44
C GLY A 220 -20.61 -20.08 -8.83
N SER A 221 -19.51 -20.03 -8.07
CA SER A 221 -19.10 -21.16 -7.23
C SER A 221 -19.90 -21.15 -5.92
N PRO A 222 -20.47 -22.28 -5.46
CA PRO A 222 -21.15 -22.33 -4.16
C PRO A 222 -20.20 -21.85 -3.05
N ALA A 223 -20.72 -21.00 -2.16
CA ALA A 223 -19.96 -20.47 -1.04
C ALA A 223 -19.32 -21.66 -0.28
N ARG A 224 -17.99 -21.63 -0.08
CA ARG A 224 -17.34 -22.63 0.77
C ARG A 224 -17.98 -22.53 2.16
N PRO A 225 -18.51 -23.63 2.73
CA PRO A 225 -19.06 -23.61 4.08
C PRO A 225 -18.01 -23.05 5.03
N GLY A 226 -18.40 -22.00 5.75
CA GLY A 226 -17.54 -21.29 6.67
C GLY A 226 -16.97 -22.21 7.73
N TRP A 227 -15.72 -21.96 8.11
CA TRP A 227 -15.17 -22.30 9.41
C TRP A 227 -16.06 -21.67 10.50
N GLN A 228 -17.13 -22.37 10.87
CA GLN A 228 -17.88 -22.12 12.10
C GLN A 228 -17.17 -22.88 13.22
N GLY A 229 -17.00 -22.19 14.35
CA GLY A 229 -16.02 -22.49 15.39
C GLY A 229 -15.93 -23.95 15.82
N MET A 230 -14.70 -24.39 16.09
CA MET A 230 -14.45 -25.39 17.12
C MET A 230 -14.88 -24.81 18.47
N GLY A 231 -16.18 -24.86 18.74
CA GLY A 231 -16.78 -24.65 20.04
C GLY A 231 -17.01 -26.00 20.70
N ASN A 232 -16.37 -26.20 21.85
CA ASN A 232 -16.64 -27.16 22.90
C ASN A 232 -17.02 -28.60 22.52
N ARG A 233 -16.05 -29.51 22.74
CA ARG A 233 -16.35 -30.87 23.16
C ARG A 233 -15.49 -31.22 24.39
N ARG A 234 -15.96 -30.83 25.57
CA ARG A 234 -15.69 -31.52 26.83
C ARG A 234 -17.03 -31.81 27.46
N GLU A 235 -17.44 -33.06 27.38
CA GLU A 235 -18.36 -33.73 28.31
C GLU A 235 -18.40 -35.21 27.91
N LYS A 236 -17.52 -35.98 28.54
CA LYS A 236 -17.78 -37.25 29.26
C LYS A 236 -16.45 -37.82 29.73
#